data_AF-A0AAV0K215-F1
#
_entry.id   AF-A0AAV0K215-F1
#
_cell.length_a   1.000
_cell.length_b   1.000
_cell.length_c   1.000
_cell.angle_alpha   90.00
_cell.angle_beta   90.00
_cell.angle_gamma   90.00
#
_symmetry.space_group_name_H-M   'P 1'
#
loop_
_entity.id
_entity.type
_entity.pdbx_description
1 polymer ?
#
loop_
_entity_poly.entity_id
_entity_poly.type
_entity_poly.pdbx_seq_one_letter_code
_entity_poly.pdbx_strand_id
1 'polypeptide(L)'
;MGPHSSGLGPHVPLPEYVENMKKIALHLKSLSKTLRIIFLSCPPVDEVRVRSNASAYFSELVRTNELCKKYSDACITLCKELDIKVVDLYSALQTISDWETACFTGMGFTYPQKEAK
;
A
#
# COMPACT_ATOMS: atom_id res chain seq x y z
N MET A 1 -5.81 -5.47 21.46
CA MET A 1 -6.71 -4.47 20.84
C MET A 1 -7.95 -5.21 20.35
N GLY A 2 -9.15 -4.67 20.61
CA GLY A 2 -10.39 -5.25 20.11
C GLY A 2 -10.50 -5.15 18.58
N PRO A 3 -11.46 -5.87 17.96
CA PRO A 3 -11.70 -5.75 16.52
C PRO A 3 -12.04 -4.31 16.17
N HIS A 4 -11.52 -3.82 15.04
CA HIS A 4 -11.90 -2.52 14.50
C HIS A 4 -13.42 -2.48 14.32
N SER A 5 -14.06 -1.34 14.57
CA SER A 5 -15.52 -1.19 14.52
C SER A 5 -16.12 -1.54 13.16
N SER A 6 -15.31 -1.56 12.10
CA SER A 6 -15.71 -2.02 10.76
C SER A 6 -15.90 -3.54 10.64
N GLY A 7 -15.38 -4.33 11.58
CA GLY A 7 -15.36 -5.80 11.47
C GLY A 7 -14.38 -6.35 10.43
N LEU A 8 -13.59 -5.48 9.77
CA LEU A 8 -12.71 -5.85 8.65
C LEU A 8 -11.25 -6.10 9.08
N GLY A 9 -10.98 -6.21 10.38
CA GLY A 9 -9.62 -6.25 10.92
C GLY A 9 -8.98 -4.85 11.00
N PRO A 10 -7.66 -4.74 11.22
CA PRO A 10 -6.99 -3.48 11.57
C PRO A 10 -6.78 -2.50 10.40
N HIS A 11 -7.63 -2.53 9.36
CA HIS A 11 -7.51 -1.65 8.20
C HIS A 11 -8.64 -0.61 8.13
N VAL A 12 -8.30 0.57 7.62
CA VAL A 12 -9.27 1.64 7.32
C VAL A 12 -10.10 1.21 6.11
N PRO A 13 -11.45 1.13 6.18
CA PRO A 13 -12.29 0.72 5.06
C PRO A 13 -12.02 1.51 3.77
N LEU A 14 -12.13 0.85 2.62
CA LEU A 14 -11.72 1.44 1.33
C LEU A 14 -12.37 2.80 1.00
N PRO A 15 -13.69 3.02 1.22
CA PRO A 15 -14.28 4.34 0.99
C PRO A 15 -13.71 5.42 1.91
N GLU A 16 -13.48 5.07 3.18
CA GLU A 16 -12.90 5.99 4.16
C GLU A 16 -11.44 6.30 3.84
N TYR A 17 -10.68 5.29 3.38
CA TYR A 17 -9.32 5.48 2.88
C TYR A 17 -9.28 6.50 1.75
N VAL A 18 -10.13 6.38 0.73
CA VAL A 18 -10.16 7.31 -0.41
C VAL A 18 -10.47 8.73 0.06
N GLU A 19 -11.47 8.90 0.94
CA GLU A 19 -11.82 10.22 1.49
C GLU A 19 -10.70 10.82 2.33
N ASN A 20 -10.02 10.01 3.14
CA ASN A 20 -8.90 10.46 3.96
C ASN A 20 -7.71 10.89 3.08
N MET A 21 -7.36 10.09 2.07
CA MET A 21 -6.30 10.43 1.11
C MET A 21 -6.62 11.70 0.32
N LYS A 22 -7.89 11.90 -0.07
CA LYS A 22 -8.37 13.11 -0.74
C LYS A 22 -8.21 14.34 0.15
N LYS A 23 -8.61 14.26 1.42
CA LYS A 23 -8.43 15.36 2.39
C LYS A 23 -6.96 15.73 2.56
N ILE A 24 -6.08 14.74 2.69
CA ILE A 24 -4.62 14.97 2.79
C ILE A 24 -4.10 15.68 1.54
N ALA A 25 -4.43 15.16 0.35
CA ALA A 25 -3.98 15.73 -0.92
C ALA A 25 -4.42 17.20 -1.10
N LEU A 26 -5.69 17.49 -0.83
CA LEU A 26 -6.24 18.84 -0.95
C LEU A 26 -5.65 19.79 0.08
N HIS A 27 -5.45 19.33 1.32
CA HIS A 27 -4.78 20.12 2.34
C HIS A 27 -3.36 20.50 1.91
N LEU A 28 -2.56 19.53 1.46
CA LEU A 28 -1.20 19.78 0.98
C LEU A 28 -1.17 20.74 -0.21
N LYS A 29 -2.08 20.59 -1.19
CA LYS A 29 -2.20 21.54 -2.31
C LYS A 29 -2.53 22.96 -1.85
N SER A 30 -3.31 23.10 -0.77
CA SER A 30 -3.68 24.42 -0.24
C SER A 30 -2.52 25.16 0.42
N LEU A 31 -1.50 24.45 0.92
CA LEU A 31 -0.36 25.04 1.62
C LEU A 31 0.62 25.78 0.70
N SER A 32 0.77 25.34 -0.55
CA SER A 32 1.65 26.00 -1.52
C SER A 32 1.34 25.60 -2.96
N LYS A 33 1.32 26.59 -3.87
CA LYS A 33 1.18 26.37 -5.31
C LYS A 33 2.40 25.73 -5.96
N THR A 34 3.56 25.75 -5.31
CA THR A 34 4.82 25.17 -5.83
C THR A 34 5.09 23.77 -5.29
N LEU A 35 4.30 23.28 -4.32
CA LEU A 35 4.47 21.97 -3.74
C LEU A 35 4.16 20.89 -4.78
N ARG A 36 5.13 19.99 -4.99
CA ARG A 36 4.95 18.80 -5.82
C ARG A 36 4.55 17.63 -4.93
N ILE A 37 3.38 17.06 -5.22
CA ILE A 37 2.84 15.91 -4.50
C ILE A 37 2.95 14.70 -5.41
N ILE A 38 3.55 13.63 -4.89
CA ILE A 38 3.62 12.33 -5.55
C ILE A 38 3.12 11.29 -4.56
N PHE A 39 2.10 10.53 -4.95
CA PHE A 39 1.62 9.41 -4.15
C PHE A 39 2.33 8.12 -4.58
N LEU A 40 2.51 7.22 -3.62
CA LEU A 40 2.96 5.86 -3.87
C LEU A 40 1.77 4.94 -3.57
N SER A 41 1.36 4.13 -4.54
CA SER A 41 0.22 3.23 -4.37
C SER A 41 0.54 2.10 -3.39
N CYS A 42 -0.49 1.38 -2.93
CA CYS A 42 -0.29 0.23 -2.05
C CYS A 42 0.56 -0.82 -2.79
N PRO A 43 1.73 -1.22 -2.25
CA PRO A 43 2.57 -2.23 -2.87
C PRO A 43 1.91 -3.62 -2.82
N PRO A 44 2.35 -4.58 -3.66
CA PRO A 44 1.85 -5.93 -3.61
C PRO A 44 2.36 -6.61 -2.33
N VAL A 45 1.76 -7.74 -1.96
CA VAL A 45 2.14 -8.49 -0.77
C VAL A 45 2.25 -9.97 -1.06
N ASP A 46 3.29 -10.59 -0.48
CA ASP A 46 3.44 -12.04 -0.43
C ASP A 46 2.57 -12.58 0.73
N GLU A 47 1.44 -13.17 0.38
CA GLU A 47 0.49 -13.72 1.35
C GLU A 47 1.06 -14.88 2.17
N VAL A 48 1.97 -15.68 1.58
CA VAL A 48 2.60 -16.81 2.26
C VAL A 48 3.46 -16.31 3.40
N ARG A 49 4.29 -15.29 3.14
CA ARG A 49 5.16 -14.69 4.17
C ARG A 49 4.38 -13.86 5.19
N VAL A 50 3.30 -13.19 4.80
CA VAL A 50 2.43 -12.48 5.76
C VAL A 50 1.82 -13.47 6.74
N ARG A 51 1.35 -14.62 6.25
CA ARG A 51 0.75 -15.67 7.08
C ARG A 51 1.78 -16.31 8.01
N SER A 52 3.00 -16.56 7.54
CA SER A 52 4.06 -17.15 8.37
C SER A 52 4.52 -16.24 9.51
N ASN A 53 4.36 -14.93 9.35
CA ASN A 53 4.71 -13.92 10.36
C ASN A 53 3.52 -13.49 11.24
N ALA A 54 2.32 -14.03 11.01
CA ALA A 54 1.15 -13.72 11.83
C ALA A 54 1.28 -14.41 13.19
N SER A 55 1.58 -13.65 14.24
CA SER A 55 1.54 -14.17 15.62
C SER A 55 0.10 -14.51 16.01
N ALA A 56 -0.11 -15.57 16.80
CA ALA A 56 -1.42 -16.01 17.30
C ALA A 56 -2.25 -14.94 18.04
N TYR A 57 -1.63 -13.82 18.44
CA TYR A 57 -2.25 -12.70 19.13
C TYR A 57 -2.88 -11.63 18.23
N PHE A 58 -2.53 -11.62 16.94
CA PHE A 58 -3.19 -10.75 15.97
C PHE A 58 -4.29 -11.57 15.30
N SER A 59 -5.55 -11.21 15.57
CA SER A 59 -6.70 -11.65 14.79
C SER A 59 -6.34 -11.65 13.32
N GLU A 60 -6.64 -12.75 12.60
CA GLU A 60 -6.33 -12.98 11.18
C GLU A 60 -6.14 -11.67 10.43
N LEU A 61 -4.87 -11.29 10.23
CA LEU A 61 -4.55 -10.06 9.55
C LEU A 61 -4.82 -10.35 8.08
N VAL A 62 -6.06 -10.12 7.62
CA VAL A 62 -6.50 -10.39 6.24
C VAL A 62 -5.88 -9.36 5.30
N ARG A 63 -4.56 -9.42 5.13
CA ARG A 63 -3.80 -8.73 4.09
C ARG A 63 -3.61 -9.70 2.95
N THR A 64 -4.51 -9.64 1.98
CA THR A 64 -4.39 -10.35 0.71
C THR A 64 -3.81 -9.44 -0.36
N ASN A 65 -3.13 -10.00 -1.34
CA ASN A 65 -2.61 -9.26 -2.49
C ASN A 65 -3.75 -8.65 -3.30
N GLU A 66 -4.89 -9.33 -3.38
CA GLU A 66 -6.12 -8.78 -3.97
C GLU A 66 -6.60 -7.52 -3.24
N LEU A 67 -6.59 -7.52 -1.90
CA LEU A 67 -6.96 -6.33 -1.13
C LEU A 67 -5.97 -5.20 -1.38
N CYS A 68 -4.66 -5.47 -1.32
CA CYS A 68 -3.62 -4.49 -1.69
C CYS A 68 -3.86 -3.89 -3.08
N LYS A 69 -4.24 -4.71 -4.06
CA LYS A 69 -4.60 -4.24 -5.40
C LYS A 69 -5.77 -3.25 -5.37
N LYS A 70 -6.84 -3.54 -4.63
CA LYS A 70 -8.01 -2.64 -4.51
C LYS A 70 -7.62 -1.27 -3.95
N TYR A 71 -6.77 -1.22 -2.93
CA TYR A 71 -6.25 0.04 -2.39
C TYR A 71 -5.30 0.75 -3.36
N SER A 72 -4.45 0.01 -4.08
CA SER A 72 -3.58 0.55 -5.13
C SER A 72 -4.39 1.24 -6.23
N ASP A 73 -5.37 0.53 -6.80
CA ASP A 73 -6.24 1.01 -7.87
C ASP A 73 -7.03 2.27 -7.43
N ALA A 74 -7.54 2.27 -6.20
CA ALA A 74 -8.25 3.41 -5.62
C ALA A 74 -7.36 4.65 -5.45
N CYS A 75 -6.12 4.47 -4.96
CA CYS A 75 -5.14 5.54 -4.85
C CYS A 75 -4.79 6.13 -6.22
N ILE A 76 -4.56 5.27 -7.22
CA ILE A 76 -4.24 5.70 -8.60
C ILE A 76 -5.40 6.47 -9.21
N THR A 77 -6.64 5.99 -9.02
CA THR A 77 -7.84 6.64 -9.53
C THR A 77 -8.03 8.02 -8.92
N LEU A 78 -7.94 8.13 -7.59
CA LEU A 78 -8.00 9.41 -6.88
C LEU A 78 -6.92 10.39 -7.37
N CYS A 79 -5.68 9.92 -7.56
CA CYS A 79 -4.60 10.77 -8.05
C CYS A 79 -4.87 11.30 -9.46
N LYS A 80 -5.45 10.48 -10.36
CA LYS A 80 -5.88 10.91 -11.69
C LYS A 80 -6.97 11.97 -11.62
N GLU A 81 -7.98 11.78 -10.77
CA GLU A 81 -9.07 12.75 -10.57
C GLU A 81 -8.58 14.10 -10.05
N LEU A 82 -7.58 14.09 -9.17
CA LEU A 82 -7.03 15.30 -8.57
C LEU A 82 -5.89 15.93 -9.37
N ASP A 83 -5.49 15.37 -10.51
CA ASP A 83 -4.26 15.73 -11.23
C ASP A 83 -3.03 15.75 -10.29
N ILE A 84 -2.75 14.61 -9.70
CA ILE A 84 -1.60 14.33 -8.83
C ILE A 84 -0.81 13.17 -9.44
N LYS A 85 0.51 13.26 -9.40
CA LYS A 85 1.36 12.16 -9.90
C LYS A 85 1.33 10.99 -8.91
N VAL A 86 1.30 9.79 -9.45
CA VAL A 86 1.27 8.55 -8.66
C VAL A 86 2.24 7.55 -9.26
N VAL A 87 2.97 6.84 -8.40
CA VAL A 87 3.76 5.67 -8.76
C VAL A 87 2.96 4.43 -8.40
N ASP A 88 2.68 3.60 -9.40
CA ASP A 88 2.03 2.30 -9.22
C ASP A 88 3.05 1.29 -8.67
N LEU A 89 3.24 1.29 -7.35
CA LEU A 89 4.15 0.36 -6.67
C LEU A 89 3.67 -1.08 -6.80
N TYR A 90 2.35 -1.31 -6.83
CA TYR A 90 1.76 -2.64 -7.00
C TYR A 90 2.33 -3.31 -8.24
N SER A 91 2.15 -2.69 -9.41
CA SER A 91 2.62 -3.27 -10.67
C SER A 91 4.14 -3.18 -10.81
N ALA A 92 4.75 -2.07 -10.41
CA ALA A 92 6.19 -1.86 -10.58
C ALA A 92 7.03 -2.94 -9.86
N LEU A 93 6.67 -3.30 -8.63
CA LEU A 93 7.41 -4.31 -7.88
C LEU A 93 7.24 -5.71 -8.49
N GLN A 94 6.06 -6.03 -9.05
CA GLN A 94 5.81 -7.32 -9.70
C GLN A 94 6.57 -7.52 -11.02
N THR A 95 7.18 -6.47 -11.58
CA THR A 95 8.07 -6.61 -12.76
C THR A 95 9.44 -7.18 -12.42
N ILE A 96 9.80 -7.22 -11.14
CA ILE A 96 11.07 -7.76 -10.65
C ILE A 96 10.93 -9.29 -10.55
N SER A 97 11.86 -10.03 -11.17
CA SER A 97 11.94 -11.48 -10.99
C SER A 97 12.10 -11.82 -9.51
N ASP A 98 11.33 -12.79 -9.04
CA ASP A 98 11.30 -13.22 -7.63
C ASP A 98 10.95 -12.08 -6.65
N TRP A 99 10.15 -11.08 -7.07
CA TRP A 99 9.76 -9.92 -6.24
C TRP A 99 9.25 -10.30 -4.85
N GLU A 100 8.59 -11.44 -4.71
CA GLU A 100 8.11 -11.99 -3.44
C GLU A 100 9.24 -12.16 -2.43
N THR A 101 10.43 -12.57 -2.86
CA THR A 101 11.60 -12.76 -1.98
C THR A 101 12.61 -11.62 -2.08
N ALA A 102 12.73 -11.01 -3.26
CA ALA A 102 13.72 -9.99 -3.57
C ALA A 102 13.37 -8.61 -2.98
N CYS A 103 12.09 -8.28 -2.90
CA CYS A 103 11.63 -6.94 -2.49
C CYS A 103 11.30 -6.85 -0.99
N PHE A 104 11.46 -7.94 -0.23
CA PHE A 104 11.00 -8.00 1.15
C PHE A 104 11.94 -8.78 2.06
N THR A 105 12.62 -8.07 2.96
CA THR A 105 13.27 -8.68 4.13
C THR A 105 12.52 -8.26 5.40
N GLY A 106 11.88 -9.21 6.09
CA GLY A 106 11.10 -8.93 7.31
C GLY A 106 9.73 -8.29 7.04
N MET A 107 9.38 -7.20 7.77
CA MET A 107 8.11 -6.46 7.62
C MET A 107 8.19 -5.27 6.66
N GLY A 108 9.36 -4.96 6.10
CA GLY A 108 9.61 -3.79 5.26
C GLY A 108 9.99 -4.13 3.82
N PHE A 109 9.92 -3.12 2.95
CA PHE A 109 10.41 -3.19 1.58
C PHE A 109 11.92 -2.99 1.55
N THR A 110 12.63 -3.83 0.80
CA THR A 110 14.06 -3.69 0.54
C THR A 110 14.34 -3.77 -0.95
N TYR A 111 15.32 -3.01 -1.42
CA TYR A 111 15.80 -3.12 -2.79
C TYR A 111 16.52 -4.48 -2.96
N PRO A 112 16.23 -5.25 -4.01
CA PRO A 112 16.97 -6.47 -4.30
C PRO A 112 18.45 -6.15 -4.48
N GLN A 113 19.29 -6.60 -3.55
CA GLN A 113 20.73 -6.61 -3.79
C GLN A 113 20.97 -7.75 -4.77
N LYS A 114 21.07 -7.45 -6.07
CA LYS A 114 21.68 -8.40 -7.00
C LYS A 114 23.12 -8.57 -6.53
N GLU A 115 23.47 -9.73 -5.98
CA GLU A 115 24.87 -10.10 -5.84
C GLU A 115 25.50 -9.99 -7.24
N ALA A 116 26.40 -9.02 -7.40
CA ALA A 116 27.23 -8.95 -8.57
C ALA A 116 28.11 -10.20 -8.56
N LYS A 117 27.79 -11.16 -9.43
CA LYS A 117 28.69 -12.26 -9.78
C LYS A 117 29.78 -11.77 -10.71
#